data_AF-A0A0J8AY65-F1
#
_entry.id   AF-A0A0J8AY65-F1
#
_cell.length_a   1.000
_cell.length_b   1.000
_cell.length_c   1.000
_cell.angle_alpha   90.00
_cell.angle_beta   90.00
_cell.angle_gamma   90.00
#
_symmetry.space_group_name_H-M   'P 1'
#
loop_
_entity.id
_entity.type
_entity.pdbx_description
1 polymer ?
#
loop_
_entity_poly.entity_id
_entity_poly.type
_entity_poly.pdbx_seq_one_letter_code
_entity_poly.pdbx_strand_id
1 'polypeptide(L)'
;MSQNTSTAVMQRRVEAHDSLDDFPTPPWATRALCEWIGENTHHDLSIQTCREPAANRGHMVKPLREYFASVDAADVHDYGAGFPVEDYLFGPAPSRVVWTITNPPFKLAEQFIERALATSTGVAVIVRAAFLEGQGRFDRLFSKSPPSHVLQFTERVVMHKGRLAPEGSTATAYAWLVWADRAADTKLRWIPPCRKRLEREGDYA
;
A
#
# COMPACT_ATOMS: atom_id res chain seq x y z
N MET A 1 10.65 17.53 -37.29
CA MET A 1 10.62 17.68 -35.82
C MET A 1 10.85 16.30 -35.22
N SER A 2 12.00 16.07 -34.58
CA SER A 2 12.27 14.78 -33.93
C SER A 2 11.34 14.65 -32.72
N GLN A 3 10.60 13.55 -32.66
CA GLN A 3 9.83 13.21 -31.47
C GLN A 3 10.78 13.02 -30.30
N ASN A 4 10.47 13.68 -29.19
CA ASN A 4 11.22 13.59 -27.95
C ASN A 4 11.12 12.14 -27.43
N THR A 5 12.21 11.36 -27.53
CA THR A 5 12.31 9.96 -27.07
C THR A 5 12.58 9.84 -25.56
N SER A 6 12.21 10.86 -24.79
CA SER A 6 12.34 10.81 -23.33
C SER A 6 11.33 9.81 -22.75
N THR A 7 11.82 8.70 -22.24
CA THR A 7 11.07 7.70 -21.43
C THR A 7 10.46 8.29 -20.15
N ALA A 8 10.77 9.55 -19.83
CA ALA A 8 10.22 10.30 -18.71
C ALA A 8 8.73 10.66 -18.84
N VAL A 9 8.11 10.53 -20.02
CA VAL A 9 6.74 11.08 -20.30
C VAL A 9 5.74 10.03 -20.78
N MET A 10 5.91 8.74 -20.47
CA MET A 10 4.82 7.77 -20.66
C MET A 10 4.52 6.98 -19.39
N GLN A 11 3.57 7.49 -18.61
CA GLN A 11 2.77 6.71 -17.66
C GLN A 11 1.77 5.77 -18.37
N ARG A 12 1.98 5.46 -19.66
CA ARG A 12 1.14 4.53 -20.42
C ARG A 12 1.75 3.13 -20.33
N ARG A 13 1.16 2.30 -19.47
CA ARG A 13 1.27 0.85 -19.58
C ARG A 13 -0.04 0.34 -20.16
N VAL A 14 0.03 -0.20 -21.38
CA VAL A 14 -1.04 -1.04 -21.91
C VAL A 14 -0.79 -2.42 -21.32
N GLU A 15 -1.57 -2.79 -20.31
CA GLU A 15 -1.50 -4.14 -19.73
C GLU A 15 -2.69 -4.98 -20.22
N ALA A 16 -2.46 -6.29 -20.36
CA ALA A 16 -3.52 -7.26 -20.55
C ALA A 16 -4.52 -7.21 -19.38
N HIS A 17 -5.75 -7.65 -19.62
CA HIS A 17 -6.81 -7.59 -18.62
C HIS A 17 -6.46 -8.39 -17.35
N ASP A 18 -5.64 -9.44 -17.50
CA ASP A 18 -5.34 -10.48 -16.50
C ASP A 18 -4.00 -10.30 -15.74
N SER A 19 -3.39 -9.12 -15.78
CA SER A 19 -2.17 -8.84 -15.01
C SER A 19 -2.51 -8.70 -13.51
N LEU A 20 -1.93 -9.57 -12.66
CA LEU A 20 -2.08 -9.53 -11.19
C LEU A 20 -1.41 -8.32 -10.50
N ASP A 21 -0.90 -7.34 -11.26
CA ASP A 21 -0.23 -6.13 -10.73
C ASP A 21 0.85 -6.44 -9.66
N ASP A 22 1.74 -7.42 -9.93
CA ASP A 22 2.85 -7.81 -9.03
C ASP A 22 3.92 -6.70 -8.93
N PHE A 23 3.75 -5.77 -7.97
CA PHE A 23 4.67 -4.67 -7.68
C PHE A 23 5.02 -4.66 -6.19
N PRO A 24 5.95 -5.53 -5.72
CA PRO A 24 6.23 -5.65 -4.30
C PRO A 24 6.72 -4.32 -3.70
N THR A 25 6.15 -3.96 -2.54
CA THR A 25 6.52 -2.74 -1.81
C THR A 25 7.81 -2.98 -1.03
N PRO A 26 8.81 -2.08 -1.14
CA PRO A 26 10.03 -2.18 -0.35
C PRO A 26 9.76 -2.14 1.15
N PRO A 27 10.39 -3.03 1.95
CA PRO A 27 10.10 -3.12 3.38
C PRO A 27 10.24 -1.80 4.14
N TRP A 28 11.25 -0.98 3.79
CA TRP A 28 11.46 0.33 4.41
C TRP A 28 10.28 1.29 4.24
N ALA A 29 9.52 1.20 3.14
CA ALA A 29 8.35 2.04 2.89
C ALA A 29 7.17 1.65 3.79
N THR A 30 7.05 0.37 4.11
CA THR A 30 6.09 -0.15 5.10
C THR A 30 6.50 0.22 6.52
N ARG A 31 7.79 0.13 6.87
CA ARG A 31 8.29 0.60 8.17
C ARG A 31 8.03 2.09 8.39
N ALA A 32 8.21 2.91 7.35
CA ALA A 32 7.94 4.34 7.41
C ALA A 32 6.47 4.64 7.75
N LEU A 33 5.53 3.86 7.20
CA LEU A 33 4.13 3.96 7.60
C LEU A 33 3.92 3.56 9.06
N CYS A 34 4.52 2.45 9.51
CA CYS A 34 4.33 1.96 10.88
C CYS A 34 4.88 2.95 11.92
N GLU A 35 6.06 3.54 11.68
CA GLU A 35 6.60 4.62 12.51
C GLU A 35 5.66 5.83 12.53
N TRP A 36 5.15 6.25 11.36
CA TRP A 36 4.21 7.36 11.29
C TRP A 36 2.94 7.07 12.09
N ILE A 37 2.36 5.87 11.99
CA ILE A 37 1.17 5.49 12.74
C ILE A 37 1.46 5.54 14.25
N GLY A 38 2.58 4.97 14.71
CA GLY A 38 2.94 4.97 16.13
C GLY A 38 3.19 6.37 16.71
N GLU A 39 3.70 7.30 15.90
CA GLU A 39 3.99 8.67 16.33
C GLU A 39 2.76 9.61 16.23
N ASN A 40 1.81 9.33 15.33
CA ASN A 40 0.75 10.27 14.96
C ASN A 40 -0.66 9.78 15.29
N THR A 41 -0.80 8.57 15.83
CA THR A 41 -2.09 8.01 16.24
C THR A 41 -2.02 7.50 17.67
N HIS A 42 -3.18 7.23 18.28
CA HIS A 42 -3.26 6.61 19.60
C HIS A 42 -3.21 5.08 19.56
N HIS A 43 -2.85 4.49 18.40
CA HIS A 43 -2.85 3.05 18.21
C HIS A 43 -1.49 2.46 18.61
N ASP A 44 -1.47 1.68 19.69
CA ASP A 44 -0.35 0.80 19.99
C ASP A 44 -0.41 -0.42 19.06
N LEU A 45 0.46 -0.46 18.05
CA LEU A 45 0.49 -1.53 17.05
C LEU A 45 0.91 -2.87 17.66
N SER A 46 1.73 -2.85 18.71
CA SER A 46 2.34 -4.04 19.30
C SER A 46 1.33 -5.00 19.95
N ILE A 47 0.10 -4.54 20.17
CA ILE A 47 -1.03 -5.31 20.71
C ILE A 47 -2.14 -5.55 19.68
N GLN A 48 -1.94 -5.13 18.42
CA GLN A 48 -2.96 -5.15 17.37
C GLN A 48 -2.68 -6.19 16.29
N THR A 49 -3.74 -6.65 15.65
CA THR A 49 -3.68 -7.44 14.42
C THR A 49 -3.78 -6.53 13.21
N CYS A 50 -2.85 -6.69 12.27
CA CYS A 50 -2.91 -6.11 10.94
C CYS A 50 -3.34 -7.16 9.92
N ARG A 51 -4.19 -6.80 8.96
CA ARG A 51 -4.48 -7.60 7.78
C ARG A 51 -3.72 -7.08 6.58
N GLU A 52 -3.10 -7.99 5.83
CA GLU A 52 -2.49 -7.73 4.53
C GLU A 52 -3.05 -8.74 3.49
N PRO A 53 -4.11 -8.39 2.75
CA PRO A 53 -4.83 -9.28 1.85
C PRO A 53 -4.27 -9.36 0.41
N ALA A 54 -3.15 -8.69 0.14
CA ALA A 54 -2.40 -8.80 -1.11
C ALA A 54 -0.92 -9.10 -0.79
N ALA A 55 -0.71 -10.13 0.02
CA ALA A 55 0.55 -10.40 0.71
C ALA A 55 1.73 -10.69 -0.21
N ASN A 56 1.49 -11.13 -1.44
CA ASN A 56 2.51 -11.52 -2.40
C ASN A 56 3.48 -12.53 -1.74
N ARG A 57 4.79 -12.36 -1.94
CA ARG A 57 5.85 -13.14 -1.30
C ARG A 57 6.15 -12.69 0.14
N GLY A 58 5.30 -11.86 0.74
CA GLY A 58 5.41 -11.43 2.14
C GLY A 58 6.29 -10.20 2.34
N HIS A 59 6.59 -9.44 1.29
CA HIS A 59 7.48 -8.27 1.35
C HIS A 59 6.97 -7.16 2.29
N MET A 60 5.64 -6.98 2.39
CA MET A 60 5.04 -6.11 3.43
C MET A 60 4.76 -6.86 4.73
N VAL A 61 4.44 -8.16 4.67
CA VAL A 61 4.16 -8.97 5.86
C VAL A 61 5.36 -9.01 6.81
N LYS A 62 6.59 -9.15 6.27
CA LYS A 62 7.82 -9.17 7.06
C LYS A 62 8.01 -7.92 7.92
N PRO A 63 8.04 -6.69 7.37
CA PRO A 63 8.13 -5.48 8.19
C PRO A 63 6.88 -5.23 9.05
N LEU A 64 5.67 -5.59 8.61
CA LEU A 64 4.48 -5.45 9.47
C LEU A 64 4.61 -6.27 10.76
N ARG A 65 5.15 -7.50 10.69
CA ARG A 65 5.41 -8.36 11.86
C ARG A 65 6.44 -7.78 12.84
N GLU A 66 7.20 -6.76 12.44
CA GLU A 66 8.12 -6.08 13.35
C GLU A 66 7.41 -5.09 14.28
N TYR A 67 6.19 -4.65 13.92
CA TYR A 67 5.43 -3.61 14.64
C TYR A 67 4.11 -4.15 15.22
N PHE A 68 3.47 -5.11 14.56
CA PHE A 68 2.18 -5.66 14.95
C PHE A 68 2.28 -6.95 15.76
N ALA A 69 1.35 -7.17 16.70
CA ALA A 69 1.25 -8.41 17.47
C ALA A 69 1.08 -9.63 16.55
N SER A 70 0.28 -9.47 15.50
CA SER A 70 0.06 -10.49 14.48
C SER A 70 -0.28 -9.86 13.13
N VAL A 71 0.02 -10.60 12.06
CA VAL A 71 -0.34 -10.23 10.68
C VAL A 71 -1.14 -11.36 10.05
N ASP A 72 -2.40 -11.06 9.76
CA ASP A 72 -3.34 -11.87 8.96
C ASP A 72 -3.04 -11.63 7.48
N ALA A 73 -2.27 -12.53 6.87
CA ALA A 73 -1.76 -12.38 5.51
C ALA A 73 -2.38 -13.42 4.58
N ALA A 74 -2.87 -12.99 3.42
CA ALA A 74 -3.40 -13.84 2.36
C ALA A 74 -3.12 -13.19 0.99
N ASP A 75 -3.23 -13.97 -0.08
CA ASP A 75 -3.17 -13.46 -1.43
C ASP A 75 -4.10 -14.29 -2.35
N VAL A 76 -4.60 -13.71 -3.44
CA VAL A 76 -5.42 -14.45 -4.41
C VAL A 76 -4.59 -15.45 -5.23
N HIS A 77 -3.27 -15.32 -5.20
CA HIS A 77 -2.33 -16.17 -5.93
C HIS A 77 -1.30 -16.82 -5.01
N ASP A 78 -0.98 -18.09 -5.26
CA ASP A 78 0.11 -18.77 -4.55
C ASP A 78 1.47 -18.34 -5.10
N TYR A 79 2.10 -17.39 -4.40
CA TYR A 79 3.46 -16.93 -4.69
C TYR A 79 4.57 -17.80 -4.06
N GLY A 80 4.22 -18.94 -3.45
CA GLY A 80 5.18 -19.85 -2.80
C GLY A 80 5.65 -19.41 -1.42
N ALA A 81 4.98 -18.43 -0.79
CA ALA A 81 5.31 -17.92 0.54
C ALA A 81 4.54 -18.60 1.69
N GLY A 82 3.63 -19.54 1.37
CA GLY A 82 2.87 -20.31 2.35
C GLY A 82 1.70 -19.54 2.99
N PHE A 83 1.26 -18.44 2.38
CA PHE A 83 0.04 -17.75 2.80
C PHE A 83 -1.21 -18.46 2.25
N PRO A 84 -2.37 -18.38 2.94
CA PRO A 84 -3.66 -18.78 2.39
C PRO A 84 -3.92 -18.14 1.02
N VAL A 85 -4.50 -18.93 0.12
CA VAL A 85 -4.92 -18.49 -1.22
C VAL A 85 -6.39 -18.08 -1.16
N GLU A 86 -6.66 -16.78 -1.10
CA GLU A 86 -7.99 -16.21 -0.87
C GLU A 86 -8.23 -14.97 -1.72
N ASP A 87 -9.38 -14.90 -2.41
CA ASP A 87 -9.81 -13.65 -3.04
C ASP A 87 -10.44 -12.73 -1.99
N TYR A 88 -9.70 -11.70 -1.60
CA TYR A 88 -10.13 -10.74 -0.59
C TYR A 88 -11.45 -10.05 -0.93
N LEU A 89 -11.78 -9.84 -2.20
CA LEU A 89 -13.00 -9.13 -2.60
C LEU A 89 -14.21 -10.03 -2.69
N PHE A 90 -14.01 -11.35 -2.76
CA PHE A 90 -15.08 -12.33 -2.89
C PHE A 90 -15.49 -12.94 -1.53
N GLY A 91 -16.73 -13.40 -1.43
CA GLY A 91 -17.24 -14.06 -0.23
C GLY A 91 -17.60 -13.12 0.94
N PRO A 92 -17.96 -13.70 2.11
CA PRO A 92 -18.42 -12.96 3.27
C PRO A 92 -17.34 -12.01 3.79
N ALA A 93 -17.76 -10.92 4.44
CA ALA A 93 -16.84 -9.98 5.05
C ALA A 93 -15.91 -10.73 6.04
N PRO A 94 -14.58 -10.56 5.95
CA PRO A 94 -13.67 -11.17 6.90
C PRO A 94 -13.89 -10.64 8.31
N SER A 95 -13.34 -11.34 9.30
CA SER A 95 -13.35 -10.90 10.70
C SER A 95 -12.80 -9.48 10.84
N ARG A 96 -13.32 -8.72 11.81
CA ARG A 96 -12.88 -7.35 12.02
C ARG A 96 -11.47 -7.33 12.60
N VAL A 97 -10.59 -6.48 12.05
CA VAL A 97 -9.24 -6.21 12.58
C VAL A 97 -9.10 -4.74 12.93
N VAL A 98 -8.01 -4.36 13.62
CA VAL A 98 -7.76 -2.94 13.86
C VAL A 98 -7.23 -2.29 12.59
N TRP A 99 -6.23 -2.88 11.93
CA TRP A 99 -5.63 -2.32 10.72
C TRP A 99 -5.76 -3.25 9.52
N THR A 100 -6.09 -2.69 8.36
CA THR A 100 -5.74 -3.29 7.06
C THR A 100 -4.68 -2.43 6.40
N ILE A 101 -3.50 -2.99 6.13
CA ILE A 101 -2.38 -2.28 5.49
C ILE A 101 -1.96 -3.07 4.27
N THR A 102 -2.09 -2.48 3.08
CA THR A 102 -1.93 -3.23 1.84
C THR A 102 -1.40 -2.42 0.65
N ASN A 103 -0.76 -3.13 -0.29
CA ASN A 103 -0.49 -2.66 -1.64
C ASN A 103 -1.40 -3.41 -2.63
N PRO A 104 -2.63 -2.90 -2.87
CA PRO A 104 -3.62 -3.64 -3.64
C PRO A 104 -3.31 -3.57 -5.15
N PRO A 105 -3.81 -4.54 -5.95
CA PRO A 105 -3.77 -4.44 -7.41
C PRO A 105 -4.36 -3.10 -7.88
N PHE A 106 -3.70 -2.41 -8.81
CA PHE A 106 -3.98 -1.01 -9.11
C PHE A 106 -5.39 -0.77 -9.64
N LYS A 107 -5.92 -1.72 -10.43
CA LYS A 107 -7.29 -1.65 -10.95
C LYS A 107 -8.34 -1.87 -9.87
N LEU A 108 -7.99 -2.60 -8.81
CA LEU A 108 -8.91 -3.03 -7.75
C LEU A 108 -8.77 -2.25 -6.43
N ALA A 109 -7.84 -1.31 -6.37
CA ALA A 109 -7.50 -0.56 -5.17
C ALA A 109 -8.71 0.15 -4.53
N GLU A 110 -9.67 0.66 -5.30
CA GLU A 110 -10.90 1.27 -4.76
C GLU A 110 -11.76 0.24 -4.02
N GLN A 111 -12.01 -0.95 -4.60
CA GLN A 111 -12.79 -1.98 -3.93
C GLN A 111 -12.08 -2.54 -2.68
N PHE A 112 -10.74 -2.64 -2.72
CA PHE A 112 -9.95 -3.03 -1.55
C PHE A 112 -10.13 -2.03 -0.40
N ILE A 113 -10.08 -0.73 -0.70
CA ILE A 113 -10.30 0.34 0.29
C ILE A 113 -11.71 0.24 0.87
N GLU A 114 -12.75 0.14 0.03
CA GLU A 114 -14.14 0.05 0.49
C GLU A 114 -14.35 -1.13 1.45
N ARG A 115 -13.83 -2.32 1.08
CA ARG A 115 -13.93 -3.50 1.94
C ARG A 115 -13.13 -3.33 3.23
N ALA A 116 -11.91 -2.80 3.15
CA ALA A 116 -11.08 -2.54 4.32
C ALA A 116 -11.75 -1.55 5.30
N LEU A 117 -12.39 -0.49 4.81
CA LEU A 117 -13.13 0.48 5.64
C LEU A 117 -14.34 -0.16 6.34
N ALA A 118 -14.96 -1.18 5.73
CA ALA A 118 -16.04 -1.93 6.36
C ALA A 118 -15.55 -2.88 7.46
N THR A 119 -14.35 -3.45 7.30
CA THR A 119 -13.83 -4.53 8.17
C THR A 119 -12.70 -4.13 9.10
N SER A 120 -12.32 -2.86 9.13
CA SER A 120 -11.19 -2.37 9.94
C SER A 120 -11.48 -1.01 10.55
N THR A 121 -10.79 -0.70 11.65
CA THR A 121 -10.85 0.65 12.27
C THR A 121 -9.89 1.61 11.59
N GLY A 122 -8.69 1.13 11.29
CA GLY A 122 -7.63 1.79 10.54
C GLY A 122 -7.41 1.13 9.19
N VAL A 123 -7.18 1.93 8.16
CA VAL A 123 -6.81 1.46 6.82
C VAL A 123 -5.64 2.25 6.30
N ALA A 124 -4.65 1.59 5.73
CA ALA A 124 -3.60 2.23 4.96
C ALA A 124 -3.37 1.49 3.64
N VAL A 125 -3.39 2.21 2.53
CA VAL A 125 -3.08 1.63 1.22
C VAL A 125 -1.99 2.42 0.53
N ILE A 126 -0.98 1.74 0.00
CA ILE A 126 0.02 2.38 -0.85
C ILE A 126 -0.51 2.37 -2.27
N VAL A 127 -0.54 3.54 -2.88
CA VAL A 127 -1.07 3.72 -4.24
C VAL A 127 -0.13 4.62 -5.04
N ARG A 128 -0.22 4.53 -6.36
CA ARG A 128 0.41 5.53 -7.23
C ARG A 128 -0.21 6.90 -6.95
N ALA A 129 0.56 7.97 -6.95
CA ALA A 129 0.06 9.33 -6.67
C ALA A 129 -1.13 9.74 -7.57
N ALA A 130 -1.13 9.32 -8.84
CA ALA A 130 -2.25 9.53 -9.78
C ALA A 130 -3.58 8.86 -9.34
N PHE A 131 -3.56 8.02 -8.30
CA PHE A 131 -4.77 7.52 -7.65
C PHE A 131 -5.61 8.66 -7.04
N LEU A 132 -5.01 9.80 -6.71
CA LEU A 132 -5.72 10.95 -6.13
C LEU A 132 -6.54 11.76 -7.15
N GLU A 133 -6.33 11.56 -8.46
CA GLU A 133 -6.84 12.45 -9.52
C GLU A 133 -8.09 11.89 -10.24
N GLY A 134 -8.83 10.96 -9.61
CA GLY A 134 -9.98 10.30 -10.25
C GLY A 134 -11.32 10.93 -9.91
N GLN A 135 -12.03 11.54 -10.88
CA GLN A 135 -13.37 12.10 -10.69
C GLN A 135 -14.37 11.07 -10.13
N GLY A 136 -14.44 9.87 -10.73
CA GLY A 136 -15.31 8.81 -10.22
C GLY A 136 -14.97 8.36 -8.78
N ARG A 137 -13.69 8.40 -8.40
CA ARG A 137 -13.26 8.13 -7.01
C ARG A 137 -13.62 9.27 -6.08
N PHE A 138 -13.63 10.51 -6.55
CA PHE A 138 -14.15 11.62 -5.76
C PHE A 138 -15.61 11.36 -5.37
N ASP A 139 -16.46 11.03 -6.34
CA ASP A 139 -17.88 10.80 -6.11
C ASP A 139 -18.16 9.55 -5.25
N ARG A 140 -17.37 8.48 -5.41
CA ARG A 140 -17.64 7.19 -4.74
C ARG A 140 -16.90 7.02 -3.41
N LEU A 141 -15.67 7.51 -3.31
CA LEU A 141 -14.79 7.29 -2.17
C LEU A 141 -14.44 8.59 -1.43
N PHE A 142 -13.74 9.52 -2.07
CA PHE A 142 -13.12 10.64 -1.35
C PHE A 142 -14.13 11.63 -0.76
N SER A 143 -15.26 11.91 -1.43
CA SER A 143 -16.29 12.79 -0.89
C SER A 143 -17.12 12.17 0.24
N LYS A 144 -17.13 10.83 0.36
CA LYS A 144 -17.92 10.08 1.34
C LYS A 144 -17.11 9.61 2.54
N SER A 145 -15.87 9.22 2.28
CA SER A 145 -14.94 8.66 3.26
C SER A 145 -13.52 9.10 2.87
N PRO A 146 -13.19 10.40 3.06
CA PRO A 146 -11.86 10.91 2.75
C PRO A 146 -10.80 10.23 3.64
N PRO A 147 -9.60 9.94 3.12
CA PRO A 147 -8.49 9.53 3.97
C PRO A 147 -8.17 10.67 4.94
N SER A 148 -7.86 10.34 6.19
CA SER A 148 -7.42 11.35 7.15
C SER A 148 -6.07 11.95 6.75
N HIS A 149 -5.21 11.14 6.11
CA HIS A 149 -3.90 11.59 5.64
C HIS A 149 -3.53 11.02 4.26
N VAL A 150 -2.81 11.85 3.50
CA VAL A 150 -2.00 11.43 2.36
C VAL A 150 -0.55 11.60 2.77
N LEU A 151 0.23 10.52 2.79
CA LEU A 151 1.65 10.55 3.13
C LEU A 151 2.47 10.39 1.86
N GLN A 152 2.94 11.52 1.32
CA GLN A 152 3.75 11.55 0.11
C GLN A 152 5.24 11.37 0.46
N PHE A 153 5.86 10.32 -0.07
CA PHE A 153 7.32 10.17 0.05
C PHE A 153 8.07 11.28 -0.68
N THR A 154 9.10 11.85 -0.05
CA THR A 154 10.03 12.79 -0.70
C THR A 154 11.14 12.10 -1.47
N GLU A 155 11.44 10.84 -1.10
CA GLU A 155 12.33 9.97 -1.86
C GLU A 155 11.54 8.94 -2.66
N ARG A 156 12.14 8.39 -3.72
CA ARG A 156 11.43 7.47 -4.60
C ARG A 156 11.32 6.08 -3.98
N VAL A 157 10.08 5.63 -3.78
CA VAL A 157 9.77 4.22 -3.54
C VAL A 157 9.83 3.48 -4.88
N VAL A 158 10.94 2.79 -5.12
CA VAL A 158 11.19 2.07 -6.37
C VAL A 158 10.48 0.71 -6.28
N MET A 159 9.49 0.47 -7.15
CA MET A 159 8.79 -0.81 -7.28
C MET A 159 8.93 -1.33 -8.71
N HIS A 160 9.53 -2.51 -8.85
CA HIS A 160 9.67 -3.20 -10.13
C HIS A 160 8.61 -4.30 -10.26
N LYS A 161 8.16 -4.56 -11.49
CA LYS A 161 7.21 -5.65 -11.72
C LYS A 161 7.89 -6.99 -11.41
N GLY A 162 7.26 -7.81 -10.58
CA GLY A 162 7.66 -9.19 -10.30
C GLY A 162 8.89 -9.36 -9.42
N ARG A 163 9.51 -8.28 -8.93
CA ARG A 163 10.71 -8.39 -8.10
C ARG A 163 10.87 -7.22 -7.14
N LEU A 164 11.38 -7.53 -5.96
CA LEU A 164 11.94 -6.56 -5.03
C LEU A 164 13.43 -6.37 -5.38
N ALA A 165 13.90 -5.12 -5.45
CA ALA A 165 15.29 -4.81 -5.77
C ALA A 165 15.78 -3.60 -4.95
N PRO A 166 17.02 -3.60 -4.44
CA PRO A 166 17.55 -2.47 -3.71
C PRO A 166 17.79 -1.29 -4.66
N GLU A 167 18.46 -1.51 -5.78
CA GLU A 167 18.75 -0.44 -6.72
C GLU A 167 17.72 -0.38 -7.84
N GLY A 168 17.55 0.83 -8.37
CA GLY A 168 16.71 1.07 -9.53
C GLY A 168 16.17 2.48 -9.55
N SER A 169 15.51 2.81 -10.66
CA SER A 169 14.72 4.02 -10.78
C SER A 169 13.43 3.71 -11.49
N THR A 170 12.35 4.33 -11.03
CA THR A 170 11.08 4.36 -11.77
C THR A 170 10.55 5.79 -11.73
N ALA A 171 9.83 6.19 -12.78
CA ALA A 171 9.18 7.50 -12.83
C ALA A 171 7.93 7.57 -11.92
N THR A 172 7.45 6.44 -11.42
CA THR A 172 6.21 6.37 -10.64
C THR A 172 6.42 6.94 -9.24
N ALA A 173 5.51 7.81 -8.82
CA ALA A 173 5.43 8.27 -7.44
C ALA A 173 4.34 7.46 -6.72
N TYR A 174 4.63 7.09 -5.48
CA TYR A 174 3.70 6.41 -4.58
C TYR A 174 3.47 7.25 -3.34
N ALA A 175 2.30 7.08 -2.72
CA ALA A 175 1.93 7.67 -1.45
C ALA A 175 1.08 6.67 -0.65
N TRP A 176 1.13 6.78 0.67
CA TRP A 176 0.14 6.12 1.53
C TRP A 176 -1.12 6.97 1.62
N LEU A 177 -2.28 6.35 1.43
CA LEU A 177 -3.57 6.89 1.88
C LEU A 177 -3.90 6.22 3.21
N VAL A 178 -4.20 7.03 4.22
CA VAL A 178 -4.45 6.53 5.58
C VAL A 178 -5.80 7.03 6.08
N TRP A 179 -6.61 6.10 6.57
CA TRP A 179 -7.82 6.33 7.35
C TRP A 179 -7.54 5.82 8.77
N ALA A 180 -6.98 6.66 9.62
CA ALA A 180 -6.72 6.32 11.02
C ALA A 180 -7.93 6.63 11.94
N ASP A 181 -8.79 7.53 11.49
CA ASP A 181 -9.97 8.03 12.20
C ASP A 181 -11.02 8.50 11.18
N ARG A 182 -12.22 8.86 11.67
CA ARG A 182 -13.21 9.59 10.87
C ARG A 182 -12.76 11.04 10.77
N ALA A 183 -12.08 11.38 9.68
CA ALA A 183 -11.66 12.75 9.41
C ALA A 183 -12.72 13.52 8.62
N ALA A 184 -12.84 14.83 8.93
CA ALA A 184 -13.65 15.76 8.15
C ALA A 184 -12.90 16.31 6.92
N ASP A 185 -11.58 16.22 6.91
CA ASP A 185 -10.70 16.72 5.83
C ASP A 185 -9.43 15.87 5.71
N THR A 186 -8.78 15.91 4.55
CA THR A 186 -7.56 15.15 4.24
C THR A 186 -6.32 16.00 4.44
N LYS A 187 -5.40 15.55 5.29
CA LYS A 187 -4.10 16.21 5.51
C LYS A 187 -3.01 15.62 4.63
N LEU A 188 -2.46 16.42 3.71
CA LEU A 188 -1.22 16.06 3.03
C LEU A 188 -0.04 16.23 4.00
N ARG A 189 0.81 15.20 4.09
CA ARG A 189 2.08 15.20 4.81
C ARG A 189 3.16 14.60 3.95
N TRP A 190 4.40 14.98 4.21
CA TRP A 190 5.57 14.43 3.56
C TRP A 190 6.25 13.43 4.48
N ILE A 191 6.61 12.26 3.95
CA ILE A 191 7.54 11.35 4.60
C ILE A 191 8.94 11.80 4.17
N PRO A 192 9.78 12.31 5.11
CA PRO A 192 11.14 12.76 4.80
C PRO A 192 12.03 11.57 4.41
N PRO A 193 13.25 11.81 3.88
CA PRO A 193 14.18 10.74 3.58
C PRO A 193 14.45 9.86 4.81
N CYS A 194 14.07 8.59 4.70
CA CYS A 194 14.10 7.58 5.76
C CYS A 194 14.66 6.24 5.28
N ARG A 195 14.77 5.98 3.96
CA ARG A 195 15.26 4.72 3.40
C ARG A 195 16.58 4.27 4.02
N LYS A 196 17.61 5.13 4.05
CA LYS A 196 18.92 4.80 4.65
C LYS A 196 18.84 4.35 6.11
N ARG A 197 17.83 4.84 6.85
CA ARG A 197 17.60 4.52 8.27
C ARG A 197 16.75 3.26 8.44
N LEU A 198 15.85 2.99 7.50
CA LEU A 198 14.79 1.98 7.61
C LEU A 198 15.03 0.72 6.79
N GLU A 199 15.93 0.76 5.81
CA GLU A 199 16.43 -0.45 5.17
C GLU A 199 17.26 -1.27 6.15
N ARG A 200 17.06 -2.58 6.10
CA ARG A 200 17.78 -3.55 6.94
C ARG A 200 18.48 -4.59 6.09
N GLU A 201 19.52 -5.19 6.68
CA GLU A 201 20.16 -6.36 6.10
C GLU A 201 19.12 -7.49 5.90
N GLY A 202 19.11 -8.09 4.71
CA GLY A 202 18.17 -9.14 4.35
C GLY A 202 16.77 -8.68 3.94
N ASP A 203 16.52 -7.37 3.73
CA ASP A 203 15.27 -6.90 3.12
C ASP A 203 15.07 -7.42 1.68
N TYR A 204 16.17 -7.73 1.00
CA TYR A 204 16.22 -8.13 -0.42
C TYR A 204 16.68 -9.58 -0.64
N ALA A 205 16.73 -10.38 0.44
CA ALA A 205 17.12 -11.79 0.42
C ALA A 205 15.96 -12.71 0.06
#